data_AF-A0A645HVE9-F1
#
_entry.id   AF-A0A645HVE9-F1
#
_cell.length_a   1.000
_cell.length_b   1.000
_cell.length_c   1.000
_cell.angle_alpha   90.00
_cell.angle_beta   90.00
_cell.angle_gamma   90.00
#
_symmetry.space_group_name_H-M   'P 1'
#
loop_
_entity.id
_entity.type
_entity.pdbx_description
1 polymer ?
#
loop_
_entity_poly.entity_id
_entity_poly.type
_entity_poly.pdbx_seq_one_letter_code
_entity_poly.pdbx_strand_id
1 'polypeptide(L)' 'MLKVAGASFAVANAEDGVKEFAKHLTSKNSENGVAEAIMRCINEDL' A
#
# COMPACT_ATOMS: atom_id res chain seq x y z
N MET A 1 -1.08 -10.57 -6.74
CA MET A 1 -0.19 -9.43 -7.03
C MET A 1 0.63 -8.99 -5.81
N LEU A 2 0.02 -8.71 -4.64
CA LEU A 2 0.72 -8.13 -3.47
C LEU A 2 1.90 -8.97 -2.94
N LYS A 3 1.78 -10.30 -2.97
CA LYS A 3 2.84 -11.24 -2.54
C LYS A 3 4.09 -11.24 -3.43
N VAL A 4 3.96 -10.77 -4.67
CA VAL A 4 5.01 -10.89 -5.70
C VAL A 4 5.65 -9.54 -6.02
N ALA A 5 4.87 -8.45 -5.97
CA ALA A 5 5.35 -7.11 -6.30
C ALA A 5 6.51 -6.66 -5.38
N GLY A 6 7.49 -5.96 -5.95
CA GLY A 6 8.66 -5.40 -5.23
C GLY A 6 8.23 -4.47 -4.10
N ALA A 7 7.39 -3.50 -4.42
CA ALA A 7 6.64 -2.69 -3.47
C ALA A 7 5.14 -3.06 -3.53
N SER A 8 4.52 -3.32 -2.39
CA SER A 8 3.09 -3.64 -2.31
C SER A 8 2.43 -2.97 -1.12
N PHE A 9 1.25 -2.40 -1.36
CA PHE A 9 0.51 -1.60 -0.38
C PHE A 9 -0.92 -2.10 -0.22
N ALA A 10 -1.41 -2.13 1.01
CA ALA A 10 -2.83 -2.24 1.31
C ALA A 10 -3.34 -0.91 1.91
N VAL A 11 -4.47 -0.43 1.40
CA VAL A 11 -5.17 0.74 1.96
C VAL A 11 -5.80 0.38 3.30
N ALA A 12 -5.94 1.37 4.19
CA ALA A 12 -6.43 1.14 5.55
C ALA A 12 -7.83 0.49 5.62
N ASN A 13 -8.68 0.74 4.62
CA ASN A 13 -10.01 0.13 4.51
C ASN A 13 -10.05 -1.16 3.67
N ALA A 14 -8.91 -1.76 3.34
CA ALA A 14 -8.86 -3.10 2.78
C ALA A 14 -9.23 -4.17 3.83
N GLU A 15 -9.66 -5.34 3.36
CA GLU A 15 -9.87 -6.51 4.22
C GLU A 15 -8.59 -6.90 4.96
N ASP A 16 -8.73 -7.41 6.17
CA ASP A 16 -7.56 -7.71 7.02
C ASP A 16 -6.66 -8.79 6.40
N GLY A 17 -7.25 -9.80 5.75
CA GLY A 17 -6.49 -10.80 4.99
C GLY A 17 -5.70 -10.24 3.82
N VAL A 18 -6.04 -9.04 3.31
CA VAL A 18 -5.25 -8.35 2.27
C VAL A 18 -4.06 -7.63 2.89
N LYS A 19 -4.26 -7.01 4.06
CA LYS A 19 -3.21 -6.30 4.81
C LYS A 19 -2.07 -7.23 5.24
N GLU A 20 -2.39 -8.48 5.59
CA GLU A 20 -1.39 -9.50 5.96
C GLU A 20 -0.39 -9.81 4.84
N PHE A 21 -0.80 -9.63 3.58
CA PHE A 21 0.04 -9.95 2.42
C PHE A 21 0.70 -8.72 1.78
N ALA A 22 0.35 -7.51 2.22
CA ALA A 22 0.98 -6.28 1.74
C ALA A 22 2.25 -5.99 2.54
N LYS A 23 3.30 -5.52 1.86
CA LYS A 23 4.56 -5.14 2.51
C LYS A 23 4.42 -3.84 3.31
N HIS A 24 3.51 -2.98 2.88
CA HIS A 24 3.25 -1.68 3.49
C HIS A 24 1.75 -1.41 3.60
N LEU A 25 1.40 -0.53 4.53
CA LEU A 25 0.06 0.03 4.65
C LEU A 25 0.07 1.49 4.23
N THR A 26 -1.08 1.97 3.77
CA THR A 26 -1.30 3.37 3.43
C THR A 26 -2.72 3.80 3.84
N SER A 27 -3.01 5.09 3.73
CA SER A 27 -4.30 5.69 4.09
C SER A 27 -5.48 5.07 3.32
N LYS A 28 -6.71 5.39 3.74
CA LYS A 28 -7.91 4.90 3.04
C LYS A 28 -7.94 5.42 1.60
N ASN A 29 -8.73 4.74 0.77
CA ASN A 29 -9.00 5.24 -0.58
C ASN A 29 -9.60 6.66 -0.59
N SER A 30 -10.44 7.00 0.40
CA SER A 30 -11.04 8.34 0.57
C SER A 30 -10.06 9.39 1.10
N GLU A 31 -8.85 9.00 1.50
CA GLU A 31 -7.83 9.82 2.14
C GLU A 31 -6.55 9.85 1.30
N ASN A 32 -6.68 9.68 -0.02
CA ASN A 32 -5.57 9.69 -0.98
C ASN A 32 -4.50 8.61 -0.75
N GLY A 33 -4.82 7.46 -0.13
CA GLY A 33 -3.85 6.40 0.16
C GLY A 33 -3.09 5.89 -1.08
N VAL A 34 -3.70 5.93 -2.27
CA VAL A 34 -3.00 5.57 -3.51
C VAL A 34 -1.88 6.59 -3.83
N ALA A 35 -2.18 7.89 -3.73
CA ALA A 35 -1.19 8.93 -4.00
C ALA A 35 -0.06 8.91 -2.96
N GLU A 36 -0.39 8.67 -1.70
CA GLU A 36 0.58 8.48 -0.62
C GLU A 36 1.53 7.30 -0.93
N ALA A 37 0.98 6.13 -1.29
CA ALA A 37 1.79 4.96 -1.66
C ALA A 37 2.75 5.25 -2.84
N ILE A 38 2.27 5.96 -3.87
CA ILE A 38 3.12 6.36 -5.01
C ILE A 38 4.27 7.26 -4.56
N MET A 39 3.98 8.29 -3.76
CA MET A 39 5.01 9.20 -3.25
C MET A 39 6.01 8.48 -2.36
N ARG A 40 5.57 7.48 -1.59
CA ARG A 40 6.47 6.64 -0.79
C ARG A 40 7.39 5.79 -1.67
N CYS A 41 6.88 5.12 -2.70
CA CYS A 41 7.74 4.40 -3.65
C CYS A 41 8.83 5.29 -4.25
N ILE A 42 8.48 6.52 -4.64
CA ILE A 42 9.43 7.45 -5.25
C ILE A 42 10.42 8.02 -4.23
N ASN A 43 9.95 8.47 -3.07
CA ASN A 43 10.76 9.18 -2.09
C ASN A 43 11.60 8.24 -1.20
N GLU A 44 11.13 7.01 -0.97
CA GLU A 44 11.80 6.01 -0.14
C GLU A 44 12.54 4.94 -0.98
N ASP A 45 12.45 4.98 -2.32
CA ASP A 45 13.06 4.01 -3.26
C ASP A 45 12.68 2.55 -2.94
N LEU A 46 11.37 2.29 -2.84
CA LEU A 46 10.77 1.00 -2.43
C LEU A 46 10.56 0.00 -3.58
#